data_AF-A0A6P3YE33-F1
#
_entry.id   AF-A0A6P3YE33-F1
#
_cell.length_a   1.000
_cell.length_b   1.000
_cell.length_c   1.000
_cell.angle_alpha   90.00
_cell.angle_beta   90.00
_cell.angle_gamma   90.00
#
_symmetry.space_group_name_H-M   'P 1'
#
loop_
_entity.id
_entity.type
_entity.pdbx_description
1 polymer ?
#
loop_
_entity_poly.entity_id
_entity_poly.type
_entity_poly.pdbx_seq_one_letter_code
_entity_poly.pdbx_strand_id
1 'polypeptide(L)'
;MHDEPHAHPVPRPGVYNFPPCVCPITARLRRFSDQTQHTYWVGSIDMKPNEQADMNVIVNPENDWQKQQTDILAQVKDKLKDEKVDGIICVAGGWAGGNAANKDFVKNSDLMWKQSVWSSIVAANIAAEYLKEGGFLTLTGAKPALKGTPGMIGYGMAKAAVHQLTKSLADKDSGLPTNSLVACILPVTLDTPMNRKWMPKADTSTWTPLDFVSNLFWKWSQNQDRPTNGSLLQLITKDNKTELITA
;
A
#
# COMPACT_ATOMS: atom_id res chain seq x y z
N MET A 1 -13.47 51.26 13.13
CA MET A 1 -12.93 50.24 14.05
C MET A 1 -13.61 48.93 13.70
N HIS A 2 -12.93 48.12 12.89
CA HIS A 2 -13.35 46.75 12.61
C HIS A 2 -12.34 45.84 13.27
N ASP A 3 -12.78 45.09 14.29
CA ASP A 3 -12.00 44.04 14.93
C ASP A 3 -12.09 42.76 14.09
N GLU A 4 -10.97 42.36 13.50
CA GLU A 4 -10.81 41.01 12.93
C GLU A 4 -10.60 39.99 14.06
N PRO A 5 -11.25 38.82 14.02
CA PRO A 5 -11.00 37.78 15.01
C PRO A 5 -9.65 37.12 14.74
N HIS A 6 -8.78 37.20 15.76
CA HIS A 6 -7.46 36.57 15.79
C HIS A 6 -7.50 35.09 15.38
N ALA A 7 -6.82 34.77 14.28
CA ALA A 7 -6.56 33.40 13.85
C ALA A 7 -5.70 32.68 14.90
N HIS A 8 -6.21 31.57 15.45
CA HIS A 8 -5.44 30.65 16.26
C HIS A 8 -4.25 30.09 15.45
N PRO A 9 -3.04 29.99 16.02
CA PRO A 9 -1.88 29.49 15.31
C PRO A 9 -2.07 28.00 14.99
N VAL A 10 -2.08 27.68 13.69
CA VAL A 10 -1.99 26.31 13.19
C VAL A 10 -0.67 25.71 13.71
N PRO A 11 -0.68 24.54 14.39
CA PRO A 11 0.54 23.92 14.87
C PRO A 11 1.46 23.63 13.69
N ARG A 12 2.68 24.18 13.73
CA ARG A 12 3.73 23.83 12.76
C ARG A 12 3.96 22.32 12.82
N PRO A 13 3.89 21.58 11.70
CA PRO A 13 4.19 20.16 11.71
C PRO A 13 5.65 19.98 12.14
N GLY A 14 5.85 19.44 13.34
CA GLY A 14 7.16 19.03 13.81
C GLY A 14 7.78 18.08 12.80
N VAL A 15 9.02 18.35 12.41
CA VAL A 15 9.81 17.47 11.54
C VAL A 15 10.17 16.25 12.38
N TYR A 16 9.27 15.27 12.44
CA TYR A 16 9.57 13.96 12.97
C TYR A 16 10.37 13.21 11.89
N ASN A 17 11.65 12.95 12.19
CA ASN A 17 12.50 12.09 11.37
C ASN A 17 12.09 10.64 11.66
N PHE A 18 11.09 10.13 10.92
CA PHE A 18 10.74 8.71 11.00
C PHE A 18 11.80 7.89 10.22
N PRO A 19 12.29 6.77 10.77
CA PRO A 19 13.08 5.83 9.98
C PRO A 19 12.20 5.22 8.87
N PRO A 20 12.79 4.82 7.72
CA PRO A 20 12.05 4.21 6.63
C PRO A 20 11.33 2.96 7.11
N CYS A 21 10.01 3.05 7.21
CA CYS A 21 9.17 1.90 7.45
C CYS A 21 9.33 0.93 6.28
N VAL A 22 9.59 -0.33 6.59
CA VAL A 22 9.58 -1.44 5.65
C VAL A 22 8.24 -2.13 5.87
N CYS A 23 7.42 -2.24 4.83
CA CYS A 23 6.19 -3.02 4.86
C CYS A 23 6.24 -4.06 3.73
N PRO A 24 5.80 -5.31 3.95
CA PRO A 24 5.84 -6.37 2.95
C PRO A 24 4.92 -6.11 1.76
N ILE A 25 5.22 -6.68 0.59
CA ILE A 25 4.19 -7.00 -0.39
C ILE A 25 3.56 -8.32 0.08
N THR A 26 2.26 -8.34 0.38
CA THR A 26 1.56 -9.58 0.74
C THR A 26 0.72 -10.03 -0.46
N ALA A 27 1.03 -11.15 -1.09
CA ALA A 27 0.16 -11.74 -2.11
C ALA A 27 -0.71 -12.83 -1.46
N ARG A 28 -2.04 -12.71 -1.48
CA ARG A 28 -2.95 -13.68 -0.83
C ARG A 28 -3.53 -14.64 -1.88
N LEU A 29 -3.16 -15.92 -1.85
CA LEU A 29 -3.47 -16.84 -2.95
C LEU A 29 -4.14 -18.12 -2.43
N ARG A 30 -5.40 -18.36 -2.81
CA ARG A 30 -6.16 -19.63 -2.74
C ARG A 30 -6.70 -20.16 -1.41
N ARG A 31 -7.84 -20.84 -1.60
CA ARG A 31 -8.82 -21.40 -0.66
C ARG A 31 -8.67 -22.92 -0.63
N PHE A 32 -8.50 -23.51 0.54
CA PHE A 32 -8.92 -24.89 0.79
C PHE A 32 -10.11 -24.87 1.74
N SER A 33 -11.16 -25.59 1.36
CA SER A 33 -12.41 -25.68 2.12
C SER A 33 -12.43 -26.99 2.88
N ASP A 34 -12.23 -26.93 4.19
CA ASP A 34 -12.97 -27.78 5.11
C ASP A 34 -13.23 -27.03 6.42
N GLN A 35 -14.30 -27.39 7.10
CA GLN A 35 -15.09 -26.57 8.00
C GLN A 35 -14.32 -26.06 9.24
N THR A 36 -14.55 -24.79 9.61
CA THR A 36 -14.30 -24.10 10.92
C THR A 36 -12.97 -23.38 11.23
N GLN A 37 -12.08 -23.13 10.28
CA GLN A 37 -11.09 -22.03 10.35
C GLN A 37 -10.60 -21.75 8.92
N HIS A 38 -10.80 -20.56 8.38
CA HIS A 38 -10.49 -20.28 6.97
C HIS A 38 -8.97 -20.29 6.73
N THR A 39 -8.39 -21.43 6.35
CA THR A 39 -6.99 -21.56 5.93
C THR A 39 -6.83 -21.10 4.48
N TYR A 40 -6.46 -19.84 4.31
CA TYR A 40 -6.01 -19.30 3.03
C TYR A 40 -4.52 -19.57 2.90
N TRP A 41 -4.08 -19.98 1.71
CA TRP A 41 -2.65 -19.99 1.41
C TRP A 41 -2.18 -18.55 1.18
N VAL A 42 -0.99 -18.21 1.68
CA VAL A 42 -0.43 -16.86 1.64
C VAL A 42 1.03 -16.86 1.19
N GLY A 43 1.32 -16.05 0.17
CA GLY A 43 2.66 -15.75 -0.29
C GLY A 43 3.14 -14.40 0.25
N SER A 44 4.31 -14.39 0.89
CA SER A 44 4.97 -13.16 1.33
C SER A 44 6.11 -12.80 0.38
N ILE A 45 6.17 -11.55 -0.05
CA ILE A 45 7.27 -10.99 -0.84
C ILE A 45 7.87 -9.82 -0.05
N ASP A 46 9.03 -10.02 0.54
CA ASP A 46 9.70 -9.02 1.38
C ASP A 46 11.22 -9.28 1.43
N MET A 47 11.98 -8.37 2.03
CA MET A 47 13.40 -8.53 2.29
C MET A 47 13.71 -9.59 3.35
N LYS A 48 12.71 -10.03 4.12
CA LYS A 48 12.83 -11.05 5.16
C LYS A 48 11.72 -12.09 5.03
N PRO A 49 11.99 -13.35 5.38
CA PRO A 49 10.95 -14.37 5.39
C PRO A 49 9.90 -14.07 6.48
N ASN A 50 8.65 -14.38 6.17
CA ASN A 50 7.53 -14.46 7.10
C ASN A 50 7.26 -15.94 7.40
N GLU A 51 7.50 -16.35 8.64
CA GLU A 51 7.31 -17.74 9.11
C GLU A 51 5.84 -18.19 9.11
N GLN A 52 4.90 -17.25 9.07
CA GLN A 52 3.47 -17.54 9.01
C GLN A 52 2.95 -17.66 7.57
N ALA A 53 3.78 -17.40 6.56
CA ALA A 53 3.41 -17.51 5.16
C ALA A 53 3.76 -18.91 4.62
N ASP A 54 2.87 -19.49 3.82
CA ASP A 54 3.09 -20.77 3.14
C ASP A 54 4.21 -20.70 2.10
N MET A 55 4.46 -19.49 1.58
CA MET A 55 5.51 -19.23 0.61
C MET A 55 6.19 -17.90 0.88
N ASN A 56 7.52 -17.89 0.74
CA ASN A 56 8.33 -16.68 0.81
C ASN A 56 9.10 -16.46 -0.50
N VAL A 57 9.09 -15.22 -0.98
CA VAL A 57 9.95 -14.67 -2.03
C VAL A 57 10.80 -13.58 -1.40
N ILE A 58 12.12 -13.69 -1.53
CA ILE A 58 13.04 -12.78 -0.86
C ILE A 58 13.53 -11.72 -1.83
N VAL A 59 13.35 -10.46 -1.44
CA VAL A 59 13.82 -9.29 -2.19
C VAL A 59 15.22 -8.93 -1.71
N ASN A 60 16.19 -8.86 -2.61
CA ASN A 60 17.52 -8.35 -2.30
C ASN A 60 17.52 -6.81 -2.42
N PRO A 61 17.70 -6.04 -1.32
CA PRO A 61 17.68 -4.58 -1.37
C PRO A 61 18.86 -3.96 -2.14
N GLU A 62 19.95 -4.69 -2.31
CA GLU A 62 21.13 -4.21 -3.04
C GLU A 62 20.95 -4.26 -4.56
N ASN A 63 19.95 -5.01 -5.04
CA ASN A 63 19.64 -5.08 -6.46
C ASN A 63 18.97 -3.78 -6.92
N ASP A 64 19.28 -3.36 -8.15
CA ASP A 64 18.53 -2.30 -8.83
C ASP A 64 17.09 -2.75 -9.18
N TRP A 65 16.30 -1.82 -9.72
CA TRP A 65 14.89 -2.07 -9.99
C TRP A 65 14.66 -3.23 -10.95
N GLN A 66 15.38 -3.26 -12.07
CA GLN A 66 15.16 -4.27 -13.12
C GLN A 66 15.58 -5.64 -12.59
N LYS A 67 16.70 -5.70 -11.86
CA LYS A 67 17.17 -6.93 -11.25
C LYS A 67 16.23 -7.43 -10.15
N GLN A 68 15.70 -6.55 -9.29
CA GLN A 68 14.67 -6.92 -8.32
C GLN A 68 13.43 -7.50 -9.01
N GLN A 69 12.93 -6.84 -10.06
CA GLN A 69 11.77 -7.31 -10.81
C GLN A 69 12.01 -8.70 -11.40
N THR A 70 13.14 -8.92 -12.06
CA THR A 70 13.47 -10.21 -12.69
C THR A 70 13.64 -11.31 -11.65
N ASP A 71 14.33 -11.04 -10.54
CA ASP A 71 14.56 -12.02 -9.47
C ASP A 71 13.28 -12.38 -8.71
N ILE A 72 12.40 -11.40 -8.49
CA ILE A 72 11.09 -11.63 -7.86
C ILE A 72 10.23 -12.51 -8.76
N LEU A 73 10.13 -12.20 -10.06
CA LEU A 73 9.33 -13.00 -10.99
C LEU A 73 9.88 -14.41 -11.17
N ALA A 74 11.20 -14.58 -11.21
CA ALA A 74 11.81 -15.90 -11.28
C ALA A 74 11.43 -16.75 -10.06
N GLN A 75 11.48 -16.18 -8.85
CA GLN A 75 11.07 -16.87 -7.62
C GLN A 75 9.57 -17.15 -7.59
N VAL A 76 8.73 -16.20 -8.01
CA VAL A 76 7.27 -16.38 -8.10
C VAL A 76 6.94 -17.52 -9.08
N LYS A 77 7.58 -17.53 -10.25
CA LYS A 77 7.42 -18.57 -11.28
C LYS A 77 7.84 -19.95 -10.79
N ASP A 78 8.98 -20.05 -10.12
CA ASP A 78 9.46 -21.32 -9.56
C ASP A 78 8.47 -21.92 -8.54
N LYS A 79 7.91 -21.05 -7.68
CA LYS A 79 7.06 -21.48 -6.56
C LYS A 79 5.60 -21.66 -6.93
N LEU A 80 5.02 -20.78 -7.76
CA LEU A 80 3.63 -20.87 -8.20
C LEU A 80 3.45 -21.71 -9.46
N LYS A 81 4.47 -21.83 -10.31
CA LYS A 81 4.37 -22.48 -11.62
C LYS A 81 3.24 -21.86 -12.44
N ASP A 82 2.20 -22.62 -12.76
CA ASP A 82 1.03 -22.13 -13.51
C ASP A 82 -0.14 -21.71 -12.59
N GLU A 83 0.04 -21.79 -11.26
CA GLU A 83 -1.02 -21.55 -10.30
C GLU A 83 -1.37 -20.06 -10.19
N LYS A 84 -2.64 -19.77 -10.49
CA LYS A 84 -3.20 -18.42 -10.41
C LYS A 84 -3.76 -18.06 -9.04
N VAL A 85 -3.94 -16.76 -8.87
CA VAL A 85 -4.01 -16.00 -7.62
C VAL A 85 -5.33 -15.24 -7.50
N ASP A 86 -5.99 -15.31 -6.34
CA ASP A 86 -7.27 -14.61 -6.13
C ASP A 86 -7.07 -13.11 -5.81
N GLY A 87 -5.95 -12.75 -5.18
CA GLY A 87 -5.64 -11.35 -4.95
C GLY A 87 -4.17 -11.04 -4.64
N ILE A 88 -3.74 -9.84 -5.01
CA ILE A 88 -2.41 -9.30 -4.72
C ILE A 88 -2.58 -8.04 -3.88
N ILE A 89 -1.95 -8.02 -2.70
CA ILE A 89 -2.09 -6.96 -1.71
C ILE A 89 -0.73 -6.26 -1.55
N CYS A 90 -0.49 -5.25 -2.37
CA CYS A 90 0.74 -4.45 -2.30
C CYS A 90 0.62 -3.41 -1.18
N VAL A 91 0.98 -3.84 0.04
CA VAL A 91 1.08 -2.99 1.24
C VAL A 91 2.50 -2.51 1.50
N ALA A 92 3.43 -2.80 0.59
CA ALA A 92 4.78 -2.29 0.68
C ALA A 92 4.84 -0.77 0.58
N GLY A 93 5.75 -0.22 1.37
CA GLY A 93 5.92 1.21 1.47
C GLY A 93 6.56 1.59 2.79
N GLY A 94 6.92 2.87 2.85
CA GLY A 94 7.35 3.51 4.07
C GLY A 94 7.03 4.98 4.03
N TRP A 95 7.65 5.71 4.95
CA TRP A 95 7.50 7.15 5.05
C TRP A 95 8.88 7.76 5.30
N ALA A 96 9.17 8.85 4.58
CA ALA A 96 10.29 9.74 4.84
C ALA A 96 9.88 11.17 4.42
N GLY A 97 10.04 12.12 5.35
CA GLY A 97 9.70 13.52 5.14
C GLY A 97 10.84 14.31 4.50
N GLY A 98 10.60 15.59 4.25
CA GLY A 98 11.57 16.50 3.67
C GLY A 98 10.92 17.47 2.68
N ASN A 99 11.08 18.76 2.95
CA ASN A 99 10.85 19.80 1.95
C ASN A 99 12.10 19.95 1.05
N ALA A 100 12.02 20.79 0.03
CA ALA A 100 13.10 20.97 -0.95
C ALA A 100 14.42 21.50 -0.34
N ALA A 101 14.37 22.14 0.84
CA ALA A 101 15.54 22.65 1.55
C ALA A 101 16.16 21.61 2.52
N ASN A 102 15.54 20.44 2.71
CA ASN A 102 16.06 19.42 3.59
C ASN A 102 17.30 18.75 2.99
N LYS A 103 18.38 18.61 3.77
CA LYS A 103 19.64 17.98 3.32
C LYS A 103 19.46 16.55 2.81
N ASP A 104 18.48 15.82 3.35
CA ASP A 104 18.16 14.44 2.99
C ASP A 104 17.04 14.38 1.94
N PHE A 105 16.61 15.51 1.35
CA PHE A 105 15.49 15.58 0.40
C PHE A 105 15.61 14.56 -0.75
N VAL A 106 16.76 14.52 -1.42
CA VAL A 106 17.00 13.61 -2.55
C VAL A 106 17.06 12.16 -2.08
N LYS A 107 17.79 11.90 -0.99
CA LYS A 107 17.91 10.56 -0.37
C LYS A 107 16.54 10.00 0.03
N ASN A 108 15.72 10.82 0.69
CA ASN A 108 14.38 10.42 1.12
C ASN A 108 13.45 10.23 -0.08
N SER A 109 13.61 11.02 -1.14
CA SER A 109 12.82 10.85 -2.37
C SER A 109 13.15 9.54 -3.09
N ASP A 110 14.43 9.19 -3.24
CA ASP A 110 14.88 7.89 -3.79
C ASP A 110 14.31 6.71 -2.98
N LEU A 111 14.40 6.80 -1.65
CA LEU A 111 13.88 5.79 -0.74
C LEU A 111 12.36 5.61 -0.86
N MET A 112 11.60 6.69 -0.94
CA MET A 112 10.14 6.62 -1.13
C MET A 112 9.74 6.05 -2.48
N TRP A 113 10.52 6.35 -3.52
CA TRP A 113 10.32 5.79 -4.85
C TRP A 113 10.56 4.27 -4.86
N LYS A 114 11.68 3.82 -4.30
CA LYS A 114 12.00 2.39 -4.16
C LYS A 114 10.93 1.64 -3.36
N GLN A 115 10.48 2.19 -2.23
CA GLN A 115 9.53 1.49 -1.36
C GLN A 115 8.10 1.45 -1.88
N SER A 116 7.65 2.48 -2.62
CA SER A 116 6.24 2.58 -3.06
C SER A 116 6.06 2.34 -4.55
N VAL A 117 6.91 2.91 -5.39
CA VAL A 117 6.74 2.84 -6.85
C VAL A 117 7.28 1.51 -7.38
N TRP A 118 8.48 1.08 -6.96
CA TRP A 118 9.04 -0.18 -7.46
C TRP A 118 8.17 -1.37 -7.06
N SER A 119 7.79 -1.44 -5.79
CA SER A 119 6.91 -2.47 -5.26
C SER A 119 5.56 -2.52 -5.98
N SER A 120 4.93 -1.37 -6.23
CA SER A 120 3.63 -1.31 -6.93
C SER A 120 3.73 -1.75 -8.40
N ILE A 121 4.80 -1.37 -9.10
CA ILE A 121 5.03 -1.79 -10.49
C ILE A 121 5.30 -3.30 -10.56
N VAL A 122 6.12 -3.84 -9.66
CA VAL A 122 6.37 -5.29 -9.61
C VAL A 122 5.09 -6.06 -9.26
N ALA A 123 4.29 -5.55 -8.32
CA ALA A 123 2.99 -6.15 -8.00
C ALA A 123 2.03 -6.15 -9.20
N ALA A 124 2.01 -5.08 -9.99
CA ALA A 124 1.24 -5.01 -11.22
C ALA A 124 1.74 -6.02 -12.27
N ASN A 125 3.06 -6.19 -12.38
CA ASN A 125 3.64 -7.17 -13.30
C ASN A 125 3.33 -8.61 -12.89
N ILE A 126 3.39 -8.93 -11.59
CA ILE A 126 2.92 -10.21 -11.05
C ILE A 126 1.40 -10.38 -11.31
N ALA A 127 0.61 -9.31 -11.18
CA ALA A 127 -0.83 -9.37 -11.44
C ALA A 127 -1.15 -9.72 -12.89
N ALA A 128 -0.45 -9.13 -13.85
CA ALA A 128 -0.61 -9.46 -15.27
C ALA A 128 -0.32 -10.95 -15.56
N GLU A 129 0.64 -11.55 -14.85
CA GLU A 129 1.03 -12.94 -15.09
C GLU A 129 0.27 -13.97 -14.24
N TYR A 130 -0.12 -13.65 -13.00
CA TYR A 130 -0.60 -14.65 -12.04
C TYR A 130 -2.02 -14.39 -11.52
N LEU A 131 -2.57 -13.18 -11.64
CA LEU A 131 -3.93 -12.90 -11.15
C LEU A 131 -4.95 -13.72 -11.96
N LYS A 132 -5.96 -14.26 -11.27
CA LYS A 132 -7.10 -14.90 -11.92
C LYS A 132 -7.98 -13.84 -12.59
N GLU A 133 -8.73 -14.26 -13.60
CA GLU A 133 -9.90 -13.50 -14.03
C GLU A 133 -10.85 -13.29 -12.84
N GLY A 134 -11.37 -12.07 -12.69
CA GLY A 134 -12.17 -11.71 -11.51
C GLY A 134 -11.37 -11.53 -10.22
N GLY A 135 -10.04 -11.66 -10.23
CA GLY A 135 -9.18 -11.42 -9.07
C GLY A 135 -9.12 -9.94 -8.68
N PHE A 136 -8.35 -9.60 -7.64
CA PHE A 136 -8.11 -8.20 -7.29
C PHE A 136 -6.64 -7.87 -7.02
N LEU A 137 -6.22 -6.67 -7.44
CA LEU A 137 -4.97 -6.03 -7.08
C LEU A 137 -5.30 -4.81 -6.21
N THR A 138 -4.76 -4.75 -5.01
CA THR A 138 -4.79 -3.53 -4.20
C THR A 138 -3.40 -2.94 -4.08
N LEU A 139 -3.31 -1.65 -4.34
CA LEU A 139 -2.11 -0.84 -4.11
C LEU A 139 -2.30 0.05 -2.88
N THR A 140 -1.19 0.56 -2.34
CA THR A 140 -1.21 1.42 -1.16
C THR A 140 -0.72 2.82 -1.51
N GLY A 141 -1.70 3.71 -1.65
CA GLY A 141 -1.52 5.14 -1.82
C GLY A 141 -1.35 5.85 -0.49
N ALA A 142 -1.84 7.09 -0.44
CA ALA A 142 -1.84 7.93 0.76
C ALA A 142 -2.80 9.09 0.53
N LYS A 143 -3.69 9.36 1.49
CA LYS A 143 -4.62 10.50 1.39
C LYS A 143 -3.90 11.84 1.19
N PRO A 144 -2.78 12.14 1.89
CA PRO A 144 -2.09 13.42 1.72
C PRO A 144 -1.62 13.69 0.28
N ALA A 145 -1.32 12.64 -0.50
CA ALA A 145 -0.83 12.77 -1.88
C ALA A 145 -1.91 13.14 -2.91
N LEU A 146 -3.17 13.27 -2.49
CA LEU A 146 -4.24 13.88 -3.30
C LEU A 146 -4.07 15.40 -3.48
N LYS A 147 -3.16 16.01 -2.71
CA LYS A 147 -2.85 17.45 -2.71
C LYS A 147 -1.34 17.65 -2.65
N GLY A 148 -0.89 18.90 -2.73
CA GLY A 148 0.52 19.25 -2.54
C GLY A 148 1.01 18.88 -1.13
N THR A 149 2.20 18.28 -1.05
CA THR A 149 2.82 17.79 0.20
C THR A 149 4.17 18.46 0.48
N PRO A 150 4.22 19.78 0.76
CA PRO A 150 5.47 20.54 0.82
C PRO A 150 6.45 20.05 1.90
N GLY A 151 5.97 19.43 2.98
CA GLY A 151 6.82 18.87 4.04
C GLY A 151 7.34 17.45 3.81
N MET A 152 6.88 16.78 2.74
CA MET A 152 7.19 15.38 2.44
C MET A 152 7.10 15.13 0.93
N ILE A 153 7.84 15.93 0.15
CA ILE A 153 7.68 16.01 -1.30
C ILE A 153 7.94 14.65 -1.97
N GLY A 154 9.05 13.98 -1.62
CA GLY A 154 9.38 12.65 -2.15
C GLY A 154 8.31 11.60 -1.90
N TYR A 155 7.74 11.58 -0.68
CA TYR A 155 6.63 10.71 -0.31
C TYR A 155 5.37 11.01 -1.13
N GLY A 156 5.00 12.30 -1.24
CA GLY A 156 3.83 12.71 -2.02
C GLY A 156 3.94 12.33 -3.50
N MET A 157 5.10 12.58 -4.12
CA MET A 157 5.35 12.18 -5.51
C MET A 157 5.24 10.66 -5.70
N ALA A 158 5.88 9.88 -4.83
CA ALA A 158 5.85 8.42 -4.93
C ALA A 158 4.42 7.87 -4.79
N LYS A 159 3.62 8.38 -3.84
CA LYS A 159 2.23 7.94 -3.64
C LYS A 159 1.29 8.45 -4.73
N ALA A 160 1.50 9.65 -5.28
CA ALA A 160 0.75 10.15 -6.43
C ALA A 160 1.00 9.29 -7.70
N ALA A 161 2.24 8.83 -7.91
CA ALA A 161 2.56 7.90 -8.98
C ALA A 161 1.77 6.57 -8.84
N VAL A 162 1.64 6.07 -7.60
CA VAL A 162 0.81 4.88 -7.32
C VAL A 162 -0.68 5.14 -7.61
N HIS A 163 -1.19 6.34 -7.36
CA HIS A 163 -2.57 6.70 -7.71
C HIS A 163 -2.79 6.68 -9.23
N GLN A 164 -1.85 7.27 -9.98
CA GLN A 164 -1.90 7.26 -11.44
C GLN A 164 -1.81 5.82 -11.99
N LEU A 165 -0.91 5.00 -11.44
CA LEU A 165 -0.76 3.59 -11.81
C LEU A 165 -2.08 2.83 -11.59
N THR A 166 -2.77 3.09 -10.47
CA THR A 166 -4.08 2.47 -10.17
C THR A 166 -5.11 2.77 -11.26
N LYS A 167 -5.17 4.01 -11.74
CA LYS A 167 -6.08 4.39 -12.83
C LYS A 167 -5.70 3.68 -14.13
N SER A 168 -4.42 3.70 -14.48
CA SER A 168 -3.91 3.09 -15.72
C SER A 168 -4.16 1.58 -15.76
N LEU A 169 -4.00 0.89 -14.64
CA LEU A 169 -4.23 -0.55 -14.54
C LEU A 169 -5.71 -0.94 -14.63
N ALA A 170 -6.61 -0.04 -14.23
CA ALA A 170 -8.06 -0.27 -14.29
C ALA A 170 -8.67 -0.05 -15.68
N ASP A 171 -7.96 0.67 -16.56
CA ASP A 171 -8.40 0.94 -17.92
C ASP A 171 -8.17 -0.27 -18.85
N LYS A 172 -8.80 -0.21 -20.02
CA LYS A 172 -8.68 -1.24 -21.07
C LYS A 172 -7.23 -1.36 -21.54
N ASP A 173 -6.88 -2.57 -21.99
CA ASP A 173 -5.56 -2.89 -22.55
C ASP A 173 -4.38 -2.69 -21.58
N SER A 174 -4.65 -2.62 -20.27
CA SER A 174 -3.62 -2.50 -19.23
C SER A 174 -2.77 -3.78 -19.05
N GLY A 175 -3.20 -4.89 -19.66
CA GLY A 175 -2.57 -6.21 -19.52
C GLY A 175 -3.05 -7.01 -18.31
N LEU A 176 -3.99 -6.50 -17.51
CA LEU A 176 -4.59 -7.27 -16.42
C LEU A 176 -5.69 -8.23 -16.92
N PRO A 177 -5.92 -9.36 -16.23
CA PRO A 177 -6.98 -10.30 -16.60
C PRO A 177 -8.37 -9.66 -16.60
N THR A 178 -9.25 -10.19 -17.45
CA THR A 178 -10.64 -9.74 -17.57
C THR A 178 -11.35 -9.75 -16.21
N ASN A 179 -12.22 -8.77 -15.98
CA ASN A 179 -13.02 -8.60 -14.77
C ASN A 179 -12.20 -8.44 -13.47
N SER A 180 -10.90 -8.17 -13.54
CA SER A 180 -10.08 -7.88 -12.36
C SER A 180 -10.48 -6.56 -11.71
N LEU A 181 -10.41 -6.50 -10.38
CA LEU A 181 -10.49 -5.25 -9.62
C LEU A 181 -9.08 -4.71 -9.36
N VAL A 182 -8.84 -3.44 -9.68
CA VAL A 182 -7.71 -2.66 -9.21
C VAL A 182 -8.24 -1.55 -8.32
N ALA A 183 -7.76 -1.48 -7.09
CA ALA A 183 -8.10 -0.41 -6.17
C ALA A 183 -6.86 0.07 -5.42
N CYS A 184 -6.90 1.31 -4.94
CA CYS A 184 -5.85 1.88 -4.12
C CYS A 184 -6.44 2.33 -2.81
N ILE A 185 -5.90 1.85 -1.69
CA ILE A 185 -6.25 2.37 -0.38
C ILE A 185 -5.38 3.59 -0.05
N LEU A 186 -6.00 4.64 0.46
CA LEU A 186 -5.39 5.93 0.79
C LEU A 186 -5.54 6.16 2.29
N PRO A 187 -4.77 5.45 3.14
CA PRO A 187 -4.81 5.68 4.57
C PRO A 187 -4.30 7.08 4.94
N VAL A 188 -4.81 7.59 6.06
CA VAL A 188 -4.21 8.74 6.76
C VAL A 188 -3.11 8.24 7.68
N THR A 189 -3.47 7.39 8.64
CA THR A 189 -2.54 6.74 9.56
C THR A 189 -3.13 5.39 9.92
N LEU A 190 -2.33 4.33 9.77
CA LEU A 190 -2.68 2.97 10.21
C LEU A 190 -2.23 2.78 11.65
N ASP A 191 -3.02 2.06 12.43
CA ASP A 191 -2.67 1.70 13.80
C ASP A 191 -1.66 0.54 13.81
N THR A 192 -0.37 0.89 13.86
CA THR A 192 0.72 -0.10 13.85
C THR A 192 1.57 0.03 15.11
N PRO A 193 2.20 -1.07 15.58
CA PRO A 193 3.14 -1.01 16.72
C PRO A 193 4.26 0.02 16.51
N MET A 194 4.74 0.16 15.28
CA MET A 194 5.75 1.14 14.91
C MET A 194 5.25 2.57 15.05
N ASN A 195 4.04 2.87 14.55
CA ASN A 195 3.43 4.19 14.70
C ASN A 195 3.19 4.52 16.18
N ARG A 196 2.69 3.57 16.97
CA ARG A 196 2.50 3.76 18.43
C ARG A 196 3.81 4.07 19.14
N LYS A 197 4.91 3.39 18.76
CA LYS A 197 6.25 3.62 19.31
C LYS A 197 6.77 5.03 19.01
N TRP A 198 6.60 5.52 17.79
CA TRP A 198 7.15 6.82 17.36
C TRP A 198 6.23 8.01 17.61
N MET A 199 4.92 7.78 17.74
CA MET A 199 3.92 8.80 18.05
C MET A 199 3.12 8.44 19.31
N PRO A 200 3.78 8.26 20.47
CA PRO A 200 3.11 7.77 21.70
C PRO A 200 2.08 8.73 22.28
N LYS A 201 2.09 10.00 21.85
CA LYS A 201 1.16 11.05 22.28
C LYS A 201 0.08 11.37 21.26
N ALA A 202 0.06 10.68 20.11
CA ALA A 202 -0.96 10.91 19.09
C ALA A 202 -2.30 10.34 19.53
N ASP A 203 -3.38 10.97 19.07
CA ASP A 203 -4.74 10.47 19.28
C ASP A 203 -5.00 9.26 18.38
N THR A 204 -4.89 8.06 18.96
CA THR A 204 -5.09 6.81 18.23
C THR A 204 -6.54 6.57 17.83
N SER A 205 -7.51 7.35 18.33
CA SER A 205 -8.91 7.26 17.89
C SER A 205 -9.12 7.69 16.43
N THR A 206 -8.10 8.32 15.84
CA THR A 206 -8.05 8.73 14.43
C THR A 206 -7.27 7.75 13.55
N TRP A 207 -6.73 6.68 14.13
CA TRP A 207 -5.89 5.71 13.43
C TRP A 207 -6.73 4.54 12.96
N THR A 208 -6.51 4.14 11.71
CA THR A 208 -7.28 3.06 11.10
C THR A 208 -6.80 1.70 11.61
N PRO A 209 -7.66 0.88 12.23
CA PRO A 209 -7.28 -0.45 12.70
C PRO A 209 -6.90 -1.37 11.55
N LEU A 210 -5.90 -2.23 11.75
CA LEU A 210 -5.47 -3.18 10.72
C LEU A 210 -6.55 -4.23 10.40
N ASP A 211 -7.40 -4.58 11.37
CA ASP A 211 -8.52 -5.50 11.18
C ASP A 211 -9.58 -4.97 10.22
N PHE A 212 -9.77 -3.64 10.19
CA PHE A 212 -10.65 -3.02 9.19
C PHE A 212 -10.11 -3.24 7.78
N VAL A 213 -8.80 -3.03 7.59
CA VAL A 213 -8.12 -3.17 6.30
C VAL A 213 -8.09 -4.63 5.84
N SER A 214 -7.78 -5.57 6.75
CA SER A 214 -7.77 -7.00 6.43
C SER A 214 -9.16 -7.52 6.07
N ASN A 215 -10.21 -7.08 6.79
CA ASN A 215 -11.60 -7.41 6.48
C ASN A 215 -12.04 -6.83 5.12
N LEU A 216 -11.62 -5.61 4.78
CA LEU A 216 -11.88 -5.01 3.48
C LEU A 216 -11.32 -5.88 2.34
N PHE A 217 -10.05 -6.28 2.44
CA PHE A 217 -9.42 -7.14 1.43
C PHE A 217 -10.02 -8.55 1.41
N TRP A 218 -10.44 -9.07 2.55
CA TRP A 218 -11.17 -10.34 2.62
C TRP A 218 -12.50 -10.25 1.86
N LYS A 219 -13.31 -9.22 2.07
CA LYS A 219 -14.55 -9.02 1.30
C LYS A 219 -14.28 -8.94 -0.20
N TRP A 220 -13.27 -8.18 -0.62
CA TRP A 220 -12.90 -8.09 -2.04
C TRP A 220 -12.49 -9.44 -2.62
N SER A 221 -11.78 -10.28 -1.86
CA SER A 221 -11.45 -11.64 -2.29
C SER A 221 -12.68 -12.53 -2.49
N GLN A 222 -13.81 -12.21 -1.84
CA GLN A 222 -15.08 -12.92 -1.95
C GLN A 222 -16.03 -12.27 -2.98
N ASN A 223 -15.56 -11.32 -3.79
CA ASN A 223 -16.40 -10.51 -4.68
C ASN A 223 -17.48 -9.69 -3.96
N GLN A 224 -17.26 -9.35 -2.68
CA GLN A 224 -18.18 -8.55 -1.87
C GLN A 224 -17.64 -7.14 -1.67
N ASP A 225 -18.54 -6.15 -1.63
CA ASP A 225 -18.25 -4.74 -1.34
C ASP A 225 -17.05 -4.18 -2.14
N ARG A 226 -16.89 -4.66 -3.38
CA ARG A 226 -15.84 -4.18 -4.29
C ARG A 226 -16.19 -2.77 -4.77
N PRO A 227 -15.25 -1.81 -4.70
CA PRO A 227 -15.47 -0.49 -5.25
C PRO A 227 -15.48 -0.55 -6.79
N THR A 228 -15.81 0.58 -7.42
CA THR A 228 -15.59 0.75 -8.86
C THR A 228 -14.11 0.50 -9.20
N ASN A 229 -13.85 -0.17 -10.32
CA ASN A 229 -12.47 -0.42 -10.77
C ASN A 229 -11.69 0.89 -10.94
N GLY A 230 -10.44 0.93 -10.48
CA GLY A 230 -9.60 2.14 -10.47
C GLY A 230 -9.90 3.11 -9.33
N SER A 231 -10.67 2.72 -8.32
CA SER A 231 -11.01 3.61 -7.20
C SER A 231 -9.79 3.95 -6.34
N LEU A 232 -9.73 5.22 -5.92
CA LEU A 232 -8.84 5.71 -4.88
C LEU A 232 -9.66 5.85 -3.60
N LEU A 233 -9.54 4.90 -2.68
CA LEU A 233 -10.35 4.80 -1.47
C LEU A 233 -9.65 5.42 -0.27
N GLN A 234 -10.12 6.57 0.20
CA GLN A 234 -9.65 7.17 1.44
C GLN A 234 -10.14 6.36 2.63
N LEU A 235 -9.23 5.99 3.53
CA LEU A 235 -9.56 5.35 4.82
C LEU A 235 -9.48 6.43 5.89
N ILE A 236 -10.63 6.95 6.28
CA ILE A 236 -10.73 8.04 7.26
C ILE A 236 -11.27 7.46 8.56
N THR A 237 -10.48 7.55 9.62
CA THR A 237 -10.93 7.13 10.95
C THR A 237 -11.14 8.35 11.83
N LYS A 238 -12.31 8.43 12.45
CA LYS A 238 -12.67 9.44 13.44
C LYS A 238 -13.47 8.76 14.55
N ASP A 239 -13.15 9.05 15.80
CA ASP A 239 -13.84 8.48 16.97
C ASP A 239 -13.89 6.92 16.92
N ASN A 240 -12.78 6.29 16.49
CA ASN A 240 -12.62 4.84 16.27
C ASN A 240 -13.54 4.22 15.20
N LYS A 241 -14.19 5.04 14.36
CA LYS A 241 -15.00 4.57 13.23
C LYS A 241 -14.29 4.91 11.93
N THR A 242 -14.05 3.88 11.12
CA THR A 242 -13.43 4.03 9.81
C THR A 242 -14.48 4.07 8.71
N GLU A 243 -14.41 5.10 7.87
CA GLU A 243 -15.23 5.27 6.68
C GLU A 243 -14.38 5.20 5.42
N LEU A 244 -14.97 4.67 4.35
CA LEU A 244 -14.39 4.64 3.02
C LEU A 244 -14.98 5.76 2.18
N ILE A 245 -14.13 6.64 1.65
CA ILE A 245 -14.54 7.74 0.78
C ILE A 245 -13.76 7.67 -0.52
N THR A 246 -14.46 7.53 -1.66
CA THR A 246 -13.82 7.58 -2.98
C THR A 246 -13.34 9.01 -3.25
N ALA A 247 -12.07 9.15 -3.66
CA ALA A 247 -11.46 10.41 -4.08
C ALA A 247 -11.67 10.70 -5.57
#